data_AF-A0A3D5BUL3-F1
#
_entry.id   AF-A0A3D5BUL3-F1
#
_cell.length_a   1.000
_cell.length_b   1.000
_cell.length_c   1.000
_cell.angle_alpha   90.00
_cell.angle_beta   90.00
_cell.angle_gamma   90.00
#
_symmetry.space_group_name_H-M   'P 1'
#
loop_
_entity.id
_entity.type
_entity.pdbx_description
1 polymer ?
#
loop_
_entity_poly.entity_id
_entity_poly.type
_entity_poly.pdbx_seq_one_letter_code
_entity_poly.pdbx_strand_id
1 'polypeptide(L)' 'MSEKLIQAGSSVESQCRKCKTVTDHHVVVMDGALIVKVECKVCKGRHAYKAPNAEPKAKAPAAARPKKTAATPTGQPSL' A
#
# COMPACT_ATOMS: atom_id res chain seq x y z
N MET A 1 24.44 8.02 0.94
CA MET A 1 23.13 8.05 1.63
C MET A 1 22.38 6.81 1.18
N SER A 2 22.55 5.69 1.90
CA SER A 2 22.11 4.37 1.44
C SER A 2 20.58 4.30 1.37
N GLU A 3 20.06 4.26 0.14
CA GLU A 3 18.65 4.05 -0.14
C GLU A 3 18.27 2.69 0.43
N LYS A 4 17.60 2.71 1.59
CA LYS A 4 17.13 1.50 2.26
C LYS A 4 15.95 1.00 1.43
N LEU A 5 16.22 0.19 0.40
CA LEU A 5 15.19 -0.54 -0.34
C LEU A 5 14.49 -1.45 0.66
N ILE A 6 13.24 -1.14 0.98
CA ILE A 6 12.42 -1.99 1.82
C ILE A 6 12.07 -3.23 0.99
N GLN A 7 12.45 -4.40 1.49
CA GLN A 7 12.17 -5.71 0.89
C GLN A 7 11.47 -6.64 1.90
N ALA A 8 10.96 -7.78 1.45
CA ALA A 8 10.34 -8.77 2.33
C ALA A 8 11.34 -9.20 3.42
N GLY A 9 10.89 -9.28 4.67
CA GLY A 9 11.75 -9.50 5.84
C GLY A 9 12.32 -8.22 6.46
N SER A 10 12.18 -7.05 5.83
CA SER A 10 12.58 -5.78 6.45
C SER A 10 11.72 -5.45 7.67
N SER A 11 12.31 -4.73 8.63
CA SER A 11 11.60 -4.23 9.81
C SER A 11 11.08 -2.82 9.54
N VAL A 12 9.81 -2.58 9.83
CA VAL A 12 9.09 -1.33 9.59
C VAL A 12 8.20 -1.00 10.79
N GLU A 13 8.08 0.29 11.10
CA GLU A 13 7.18 0.76 12.15
C GLU A 13 5.76 0.88 11.58
N SER A 14 4.79 0.26 12.25
CA SER A 14 3.39 0.26 11.81
C SER A 14 2.47 0.37 13.03
N GLN A 15 1.29 0.93 12.82
CA GLN A 15 0.26 1.00 13.86
C GLN A 15 -0.38 -0.38 14.05
N CYS A 16 -0.09 -1.04 15.18
CA CYS A 16 -0.66 -2.35 15.47
C CYS A 16 -2.08 -2.20 16.02
N ARG A 17 -3.06 -2.82 15.34
CA ARG A 17 -4.46 -2.82 15.81
C ARG A 17 -4.68 -3.61 17.10
N LYS A 18 -3.83 -4.60 17.38
CA LYS A 18 -3.95 -5.46 18.57
C LYS A 18 -3.28 -4.85 19.79
N CYS A 19 -2.08 -4.28 19.63
CA CYS A 19 -1.36 -3.56 20.68
C CYS A 19 -1.90 -2.13 20.90
N LYS A 20 -2.68 -1.60 19.94
CA LYS A 20 -3.22 -0.22 19.94
C LYS A 20 -2.13 0.86 20.03
N THR A 21 -0.92 0.54 19.57
CA THR A 21 0.23 1.46 19.56
C THR A 21 1.13 1.19 18.36
N VAL A 22 2.05 2.12 18.08
CA VAL A 22 3.07 1.96 17.03
C VAL A 22 4.15 1.03 17.57
N THR A 23 4.44 -0.03 16.83
CA THR A 23 5.47 -1.02 17.20
C THR A 23 6.26 -1.44 15.97
N ASP A 24 7.37 -2.13 16.20
CA ASP A 24 8.16 -2.75 15.14
C ASP A 24 7.44 -3.98 14.56
N HIS A 25 7.28 -3.99 13.24
CA HIS A 25 6.72 -5.09 12.49
C HIS A 25 7.71 -5.57 11.45
N HIS A 26 7.66 -6.86 11.11
CA HIS A 26 8.40 -7.37 9.96
C HIS A 26 7.46 -7.51 8.76
N VAL A 27 7.95 -7.14 7.58
CA VAL A 27 7.23 -7.31 6.32
C VAL A 27 7.17 -8.79 5.98
N VAL A 28 5.97 -9.37 6.00
CA VAL A 28 5.74 -10.78 5.64
C VAL A 28 5.36 -10.96 4.18
N VAL A 29 4.67 -9.97 3.61
CA VAL A 29 4.17 -10.02 2.23
C VAL A 29 4.35 -8.67 1.58
N MET A 30 4.99 -8.67 0.41
CA MET A 30 5.05 -7.54 -0.51
C MET A 30 4.40 -7.90 -1.84
N ASP A 31 3.80 -6.92 -2.47
CA ASP A 31 3.30 -6.98 -3.84
C ASP A 31 4.07 -5.94 -4.66
N GLY A 32 5.06 -6.41 -5.42
CA GLY A 32 6.04 -5.54 -6.06
C GLY A 32 6.75 -4.63 -5.05
N ALA A 33 6.45 -3.34 -5.08
CA ALA A 33 7.01 -2.33 -4.18
C ALA A 33 6.07 -1.90 -3.04
N LEU A 34 4.92 -2.56 -2.88
CA LEU A 34 3.94 -2.27 -1.83
C LEU A 34 3.99 -3.31 -0.70
N ILE A 35 3.97 -2.85 0.54
CA ILE A 35 3.84 -3.70 1.72
C ILE A 35 2.36 -4.07 1.90
N VAL A 36 2.01 -5.33 1.64
CA VAL A 36 0.62 -5.80 1.77
C VAL A 36 0.32 -6.22 3.20
N LYS A 37 1.26 -6.92 3.84
CA LYS A 37 1.04 -7.53 5.15
C LYS A 37 2.30 -7.50 6.00
N VAL A 38 2.11 -7.20 7.27
CA VAL A 38 3.16 -7.10 8.27
C VAL A 38 2.81 -7.94 9.49
N GLU A 39 3.82 -8.42 10.21
CA GLU A 39 3.66 -9.14 11.47
C GLU A 39 4.33 -8.36 12.60
N CYS A 40 3.56 -8.04 13.63
CA CYS A 40 4.05 -7.33 14.82
C CYS A 40 5.04 -8.21 15.59
N LYS A 41 6.24 -7.70 15.90
CA LYS A 41 7.22 -8.47 16.68
C LYS A 41 6.82 -8.64 18.15
N VAL A 42 5.95 -7.77 18.66
CA VAL A 42 5.47 -7.78 20.06
C VAL A 42 4.37 -8.81 20.26
N CYS A 43 3.25 -8.69 19.54
CA CYS A 43 2.09 -9.57 19.73
C CYS A 43 1.99 -10.71 18.71
N LYS A 44 2.95 -10.84 17.79
CA LYS A 44 2.97 -11.83 16.69
C LYS A 44 1.72 -11.79 15.80
N GLY A 45 1.01 -10.66 15.78
CA GLY A 45 -0.22 -10.48 15.02
C GLY A 45 0.06 -10.03 13.58
N ARG A 46 -0.50 -10.75 12.60
CA ARG A 46 -0.41 -10.42 11.18
C ARG A 46 -1.55 -9.52 10.74
N HIS A 47 -1.26 -8.37 10.14
CA HIS A 47 -2.27 -7.45 9.61
C HIS A 47 -1.75 -6.62 8.44
N ALA A 48 -2.65 -5.90 7.76
CA ALA A 48 -2.27 -4.99 6.67
C ALA A 48 -1.47 -3.80 7.20
N TYR A 49 -0.45 -3.38 6.45
CA TYR A 49 0.43 -2.27 6.84
C TYR A 49 -0.36 -0.97 7.00
N LYS A 50 -0.10 -0.25 8.10
CA LYS A 50 -0.65 1.08 8.37
C LYS A 50 0.47 2.01 8.81
N ALA A 51 0.80 2.96 7.95
CA ALA A 51 1.83 3.97 8.24
C ALA A 51 1.48 4.75 9.52
N PRO A 52 2.41 4.89 10.47
CA PRO A 52 2.18 5.56 11.75
C PRO A 52 2.23 7.09 11.64
N ASN A 53 2.88 7.63 10.62
CA ASN A 53 2.90 9.04 10.26
C ASN A 53 2.79 9.14 8.74
N ALA A 54 1.95 10.03 8.23
CA ALA A 54 1.59 10.05 6.82
C ALA A 54 2.71 10.61 5.92
N GLU A 55 3.81 9.88 5.77
CA GLU A 55 4.72 10.04 4.63
C GLU A 55 4.82 8.71 3.85
N PRO A 56 4.11 8.60 2.73
CA PRO A 56 4.05 7.38 1.93
C PRO A 56 5.32 7.22 1.11
N LYS A 57 6.43 6.76 1.71
CA LYS A 57 7.58 6.22 0.96
C LYS A 57 7.36 4.75 0.59
N ALA A 58 6.31 4.54 -0.19
CA ALA A 58 6.09 3.39 -1.09
C ALA A 58 4.84 3.68 -1.95
N LYS A 59 4.79 4.84 -2.60
CA LYS A 59 3.89 5.00 -3.77
C LYS A 59 4.57 4.29 -4.94
N ALA A 60 4.34 3.00 -5.10
CA ALA A 60 4.22 2.48 -6.45
C ALA A 60 2.95 3.10 -7.04
N PRO A 61 2.96 3.61 -8.28
CA PRO A 61 1.80 4.29 -8.85
C PRO A 61 0.63 3.32 -8.84
N ALA A 62 -0.45 3.73 -8.16
CA ALA A 62 -1.75 3.16 -8.42
C ALA A 62 -1.98 3.31 -9.92
N ALA A 63 -1.97 2.19 -10.64
CA ALA A 63 -2.45 2.15 -12.01
C ALA A 63 -3.87 2.68 -11.95
N ALA A 64 -4.03 3.95 -12.36
CA ALA A 64 -5.28 4.61 -12.49
C ALA A 64 -6.10 3.77 -13.45
N ARG A 65 -7.00 2.96 -12.91
CA ARG A 65 -7.99 2.23 -13.67
C ARG A 65 -8.79 3.31 -14.41
N PRO A 66 -8.69 3.43 -15.75
CA PRO A 66 -9.41 4.47 -16.45
C PRO A 66 -10.89 4.23 -16.22
N LYS A 67 -11.56 5.20 -15.59
CA LYS A 67 -13.01 5.30 -15.66
C LYS A 67 -13.32 5.41 -17.15
N LYS A 68 -13.88 4.34 -17.73
CA LYS A 68 -14.48 4.41 -19.05
C LYS A 68 -15.65 5.38 -18.95
N THR A 69 -15.39 6.64 -19.28
CA THR A 69 -16.40 7.58 -19.75
C THR A 69 -16.97 6.96 -21.02
N ALA A 70 -18.15 6.34 -20.91
CA ALA A 70 -18.97 6.03 -22.06
C ALA A 70 -19.52 7.35 -22.59
N ALA A 71 -18.78 7.96 -23.52
CA ALA A 71 -19.30 8.97 -24.43
C ALA A 71 -19.22 8.35 -25.82
N THR A 72 -20.36 7.86 -26.32
CA THR A 72 -20.49 7.40 -27.70
C THR A 72 -21.11 8.52 -28.53
N PRO A 73 -20.58 8.81 -29.73
CA PRO A 73 -20.78 10.07 -30.45
C PRO A 73 -22.02 10.12 -31.38
N THR A 74 -22.45 11.35 -31.63
CA THR A 74 -22.97 11.94 -32.87
C THR A 74 -23.70 11.02 -33.87
N GLY A 75 -25.02 11.24 -34.02
CA GLY A 75 -25.79 10.85 -35.20
C GLY A 75 -26.49 12.06 -35.80
N GLN A 76 -25.94 12.62 -36.89
CA GLN A 76 -26.75 13.31 -37.90
C GLN A 76 -27.51 12.24 -38.70
N PRO A 77 -28.75 12.53 -39.10
CA PRO A 77 -29.13 12.21 -40.47
C PRO A 77 -29.61 13.45 -41.23
N SER A 78 -29.02 13.66 -42.41
CA SER A 78 -29.64 14.40 -43.51
C SER A 78 -30.82 13.59 -44.06
N LEU A 79 -31.96 14.25 -44.28
CA LEU A 79 -32.85 14.09 -45.44
C LEU A 79 -33.85 15.26 -45.45
#